data_AF-A0A1H2VNL2-F1
#
_entry.id   AF-A0A1H2VNL2-F1
#
_cell.length_a   1.000
_cell.length_b   1.000
_cell.length_c   1.000
_cell.angle_alpha   90.00
_cell.angle_beta   90.00
_cell.angle_gamma   90.00
#
_symmetry.space_group_name_H-M   'P 1'
#
loop_
_entity.id
_entity.type
_entity.pdbx_description
1 polymer ?
#
loop_
_entity_poly.entity_id
_entity_poly.type
_entity_poly.pdbx_seq_one_letter_code
_entity_poly.pdbx_strand_id
1 'polypeptide(L)'
;MADINSESDVAASIQIGPTTEGMVRIFVEGDGFGLPIDFDPEEAEEIAEELRGAAERARAVQGQARKGGAPKGKGGPAGGRGPKGRPGR
;
A
#
# COMPACT_ATOMS: atom_id res chain seq x y z
N MET A 1 2.10 -22.97 -6.65
CA MET A 1 2.94 -22.05 -5.86
C MET A 1 2.07 -20.85 -5.57
N ALA A 2 1.81 -20.51 -4.31
CA ALA A 2 1.15 -19.25 -3.99
C ALA A 2 2.19 -18.13 -4.14
N ASP A 3 1.93 -17.13 -4.98
CA ASP A 3 2.77 -15.94 -5.11
C ASP A 3 2.51 -14.99 -3.93
N ILE A 4 3.54 -14.25 -3.50
CA ILE A 4 3.44 -13.28 -2.38
C ILE A 4 2.42 -12.14 -2.63
N ASN A 5 2.01 -11.94 -3.88
CA ASN A 5 1.03 -10.93 -4.27
C ASN A 5 -0.41 -11.47 -4.39
N SER A 6 -0.61 -12.77 -4.18
CA SER A 6 -1.96 -13.35 -4.20
C SER A 6 -2.70 -12.96 -2.93
N GLU A 7 -3.88 -12.36 -3.07
CA GLU A 7 -4.76 -12.09 -1.93
C GLU A 7 -5.16 -13.41 -1.26
N SER A 8 -5.17 -13.41 0.07
CA SER A 8 -5.63 -14.52 0.90
C SER A 8 -6.88 -14.07 1.64
N ASP A 9 -7.95 -14.86 1.56
CA ASP A 9 -9.18 -14.63 2.33
C ASP A 9 -9.06 -15.10 3.79
N VAL A 10 -7.94 -15.71 4.16
CA VAL A 10 -7.71 -16.25 5.51
C VAL A 10 -7.29 -15.12 6.46
N ALA A 11 -8.12 -14.87 7.47
CA ALA A 11 -7.75 -13.99 8.58
C ALA A 11 -6.73 -14.70 9.48
N ALA A 12 -5.62 -14.03 9.77
CA ALA A 12 -4.60 -14.52 10.68
C ALA A 12 -4.17 -13.43 11.66
N SER A 13 -3.80 -13.83 12.87
CA SER A 13 -3.17 -12.98 13.87
C SER A 13 -1.70 -13.34 14.02
N ILE A 14 -0.87 -12.34 14.33
CA ILE A 14 0.57 -12.51 14.50
C ILE A 14 0.96 -12.03 15.90
N GLN A 15 1.74 -12.83 16.61
CA GLN A 15 2.37 -12.48 17.88
C GLN A 15 3.88 -12.64 17.79
N ILE A 16 4.64 -11.70 18.33
CA ILE A 16 6.10 -11.69 18.27
C ILE A 16 6.67 -11.50 19.68
N GLY A 17 7.63 -12.31 20.08
CA GLY A 17 8.29 -12.17 21.38
C GLY A 17 9.49 -13.09 21.59
N PRO A 18 10.27 -12.88 22.66
CA PRO A 18 11.42 -13.71 22.96
C PRO A 18 10.99 -15.10 23.48
N THR A 19 11.82 -16.11 23.22
CA THR A 19 11.71 -17.44 23.81
C THR A 19 12.60 -17.57 25.04
N THR A 20 12.40 -18.63 25.81
CA THR A 20 13.28 -18.99 26.93
C THR A 20 14.67 -19.44 26.50
N GLU A 21 14.85 -19.74 25.21
CA GLU A 21 16.11 -20.21 24.61
C GLU A 21 16.93 -19.06 24.03
N GLY A 22 16.44 -17.82 24.13
CA GLY A 22 17.12 -16.63 23.59
C GLY A 22 16.80 -16.33 22.13
N MET A 23 15.79 -17.01 21.56
CA MET A 23 15.33 -16.82 20.19
C MET A 23 14.18 -15.81 20.13
N VAL A 24 13.84 -15.33 18.94
CA VAL A 24 12.62 -14.56 18.69
C VAL A 24 11.59 -15.46 18.00
N ARG A 25 10.41 -15.60 18.60
CA ARG A 25 9.29 -16.35 18.05
C ARG A 25 8.34 -15.43 17.31
N ILE A 26 7.99 -15.79 16.08
CA ILE A 26 6.81 -15.29 15.37
C ILE A 26 5.78 -16.41 15.37
N PHE A 27 4.66 -16.18 16.04
CA PHE A 27 3.52 -17.09 16.06
C PHE A 27 2.43 -16.59 15.13
N VAL A 28 2.09 -17.39 14.13
CA VAL A 28 1.00 -17.11 13.18
C VAL A 28 -0.17 -18.02 13.48
N GLU A 29 -1.31 -17.42 13.82
CA GLU A 29 -2.54 -18.14 14.14
C GLU A 29 -3.62 -17.80 13.10
N GLY A 30 -4.18 -18.81 12.46
CA GLY A 30 -5.31 -18.69 11.54
C GLY A 30 -6.40 -19.70 11.86
N ASP A 31 -7.44 -19.76 11.04
CA ASP A 31 -8.57 -20.66 11.27
C ASP A 31 -8.13 -22.13 11.25
N GLY A 32 -8.08 -22.74 12.45
CA GLY A 32 -7.73 -24.13 12.64
C GLY A 32 -6.23 -24.45 12.58
N PHE A 33 -5.34 -23.45 12.53
CA PHE A 33 -3.90 -23.69 12.60
C PHE A 33 -3.14 -22.62 13.39
N GLY A 34 -2.04 -23.04 14.03
CA GLY A 34 -1.11 -22.16 14.72
C GLY A 34 0.32 -22.64 14.44
N LEU A 35 1.13 -21.77 13.85
CA LEU A 35 2.51 -22.08 13.46
C LEU A 35 3.48 -21.20 14.23
N PRO A 36 4.22 -21.75 15.21
CA PRO A 36 5.36 -21.07 15.82
C PRO A 36 6.59 -21.22 14.92
N ILE A 37 7.26 -20.11 14.66
CA ILE A 37 8.53 -20.08 13.92
C ILE A 37 9.51 -19.28 14.76
N ASP A 38 10.66 -19.89 15.07
CA ASP A 38 11.70 -19.29 15.91
C ASP A 38 12.90 -18.91 15.04
N PHE A 39 13.44 -17.72 15.28
CA PHE A 39 14.58 -17.14 14.57
C PHE A 39 15.64 -16.69 15.57
N ASP A 40 16.91 -16.74 15.15
CA ASP A 40 17.99 -16.12 15.92
C ASP A 40 17.77 -14.60 16.00
N PRO A 41 18.31 -13.90 17.02
CA PRO A 41 18.18 -12.45 17.14
C PRO A 41 18.60 -11.69 15.87
N GLU A 42 19.72 -12.09 15.26
CA GLU A 42 20.24 -11.48 14.03
C GLU A 42 19.29 -11.69 12.84
N GLU A 43 18.73 -12.90 12.68
CA GLU A 43 17.73 -13.16 11.63
C GLU A 43 16.45 -12.34 11.84
N ALA A 44 16.02 -12.19 13.10
CA ALA A 44 14.85 -11.38 13.43
C ALA A 44 15.06 -9.88 13.12
N GLU A 45 16.29 -9.38 13.30
CA GLU A 45 16.67 -8.02 12.92
C GLU A 45 16.60 -7.83 11.40
N GLU A 46 17.14 -8.76 10.61
CA GLU A 46 17.07 -8.73 9.14
C GLU A 46 15.61 -8.73 8.65
N ILE A 47 14.75 -9.59 9.21
CA ILE A 47 13.31 -9.64 8.91
C ILE A 47 12.64 -8.29 9.21
N ALA A 48 12.97 -7.66 10.34
CA ALA A 48 12.39 -6.37 10.71
C ALA A 48 12.78 -5.26 9.72
N GLU A 49 14.03 -5.25 9.25
CA GLU A 49 14.50 -4.31 8.22
C GLU A 49 13.79 -4.52 6.89
N GLU A 50 13.63 -5.78 6.44
CA GLU A 50 12.92 -6.11 5.21
C GLU A 50 11.44 -5.68 5.27
N LEU A 51 10.76 -5.95 6.39
CA LEU A 51 9.37 -5.54 6.63
C LEU A 51 9.22 -4.02 6.59
N ARG A 52 10.15 -3.30 7.22
CA ARG A 52 10.17 -1.83 7.19
C ARG A 52 10.35 -1.32 5.76
N GLY A 53 11.30 -1.86 5.01
CA GLY A 53 11.53 -1.48 3.62
C GLY A 53 10.33 -1.82 2.71
N ALA A 54 9.64 -2.94 2.94
CA ALA A 54 8.40 -3.28 2.25
C ALA A 54 7.28 -2.27 2.58
N ALA A 55 7.11 -1.91 3.86
CA ALA A 55 6.12 -0.94 4.29
C ALA A 55 6.34 0.45 3.67
N GLU A 56 7.60 0.91 3.58
CA GLU A 56 7.95 2.18 2.93
C GLU A 56 7.58 2.16 1.43
N ARG A 57 7.91 1.07 0.71
CA ARG A 57 7.52 0.89 -0.69
C ARG A 57 6.01 0.86 -0.89
N ALA A 58 5.28 0.14 -0.04
CA ALA A 58 3.81 0.07 -0.09
C ALA A 58 3.15 1.44 0.11
N ARG A 59 3.65 2.25 1.06
CA ARG A 59 3.17 3.63 1.28
C ARG A 59 3.41 4.53 0.06
N ALA A 60 4.54 4.38 -0.63
CA ALA A 60 4.83 5.14 -1.84
C ALA A 60 3.82 4.85 -2.97
N VAL A 61 3.39 3.59 -3.12
CA VAL A 61 2.34 3.19 -4.08
C VAL A 61 0.99 3.83 -3.72
N GLN A 62 0.57 3.80 -2.45
CA GLN A 62 -0.68 4.44 -2.01
C GLN A 62 -0.67 5.98 -2.20
N GLY A 63 0.48 6.62 -2.03
CA GLY A 63 0.63 8.07 -2.24
C GLY A 63 0.44 8.51 -3.69
N GLN A 64 0.79 7.66 -4.67
CA GLN A 64 0.61 7.95 -6.09
C GLN A 64 -0.85 7.80 -6.53
N ALA A 65 -1.57 6.79 -6.02
CA ALA A 65 -3.00 6.60 -6.28
C ALA A 65 -3.85 7.82 -5.86
N ARG A 66 -3.46 8.52 -4.78
CA ARG A 66 -4.15 9.72 -4.30
C ARG A 66 -3.86 10.99 -5.10
N LYS A 67 -2.73 11.07 -5.82
CA LYS A 67 -2.37 12.24 -6.65
C LYS A 67 -2.90 12.19 -8.08
N GLY A 68 -3.38 11.03 -8.55
CA GLY A 68 -3.99 10.88 -9.89
C GLY A 68 -5.46 11.30 -9.98
N GLY A 69 -6.14 11.52 -8.86
CA GLY A 69 -7.58 11.83 -8.79
C GLY A 69 -7.90 13.32 -8.64
N ALA A 70 -7.39 14.18 -9.52
CA ALA A 70 -7.90 15.55 -9.63
C ALA A 70 -7.89 16.00 -11.11
N PRO A 71 -9.02 15.87 -11.83
CA PRO A 71 -9.18 16.62 -13.06
C PRO A 71 -9.38 18.10 -12.68
N LYS A 72 -8.33 18.88 -12.89
CA LYS A 72 -8.35 20.34 -12.93
C LYS A 72 -9.44 20.76 -13.91
N GLY A 73 -10.60 21.17 -13.42
CA GLY A 73 -11.64 21.81 -14.22
C GLY A 73 -11.09 23.11 -14.82
N LYS A 74 -10.46 23.02 -16.00
CA LYS A 74 -10.07 24.18 -16.80
C LYS A 74 -11.33 24.75 -17.42
N GLY A 75 -11.58 26.04 -17.13
CA GLY A 75 -12.69 26.82 -17.67
C GLY A 75 -12.81 26.70 -19.19
N GLY A 76 -14.06 26.54 -19.62
CA GLY A 76 -14.45 26.57 -21.03
C GLY A 76 -14.22 27.95 -21.67
N PRO A 77 -14.12 28.00 -23.01
CA PRO A 77 -13.56 29.14 -23.72
C PRO A 77 -14.52 30.32 -23.77
N ALA A 78 -13.94 31.53 -23.73
CA ALA A 78 -14.61 32.76 -24.11
C ALA A 78 -15.01 32.70 -25.60
N GLY A 79 -16.24 32.31 -25.88
CA GLY A 79 -16.82 32.27 -27.23
C GLY A 79 -17.77 33.44 -27.46
N GLY A 80 -17.54 34.18 -28.55
CA GLY A 80 -18.61 34.91 -29.24
C GLY A 80 -18.53 36.43 -29.21
N ARG A 81 -17.63 37.02 -30.00
CA ARG A 81 -17.71 38.43 -30.40
C ARG A 81 -18.58 38.53 -31.65
N GLY A 82 -19.78 39.08 -31.53
CA GLY A 82 -20.66 39.49 -32.63
C GLY A 82 -21.83 40.34 -32.08
N PRO A 83 -22.44 41.28 -32.84
CA PRO A 83 -22.35 41.47 -34.30
C PRO A 83 -21.80 42.86 -34.69
N LYS A 84 -21.27 42.99 -35.91
CA LYS A 84 -21.25 44.28 -36.63
C LYS A 84 -21.91 44.11 -37.98
N GLY A 85 -23.22 44.31 -38.02
CA GLY A 85 -23.96 44.53 -39.25
C GLY A 85 -23.49 45.83 -39.91
N ARG A 86 -23.20 45.77 -41.20
CA ARG A 86 -22.83 46.90 -42.08
C ARG A 86 -24.04 47.84 -42.26
N PRO A 87 -23.84 49.15 -42.44
CA PRO A 87 -24.89 50.02 -42.95
C PRO A 87 -24.95 49.88 -44.48
N GLY A 88 -26.15 49.75 -45.03
CA GLY A 88 -26.35 49.61 -46.46
C GLY A 88 -27.65 50.27 -46.92
N ARG A 89 -27.49 51.52 -47.35
CA ARG A 89 -28.28 52.30 -48.33
C ARG A 89 -29.69 52.76 -47.97
#